data_AF-A0A2K9LIG4-F1
#
_entry.id   AF-A0A2K9LIG4-F1
#
_cell.length_a   1.000
_cell.length_b   1.000
_cell.length_c   1.000
_cell.angle_alpha   90.00
_cell.angle_beta   90.00
_cell.angle_gamma   90.00
#
_symmetry.space_group_name_H-M   'P 1'
#
loop_
_entity.id
_entity.type
_entity.pdbx_description
1 polymer ?
#
loop_
_entity_poly.entity_id
_entity_poly.type
_entity_poly.pdbx_seq_one_letter_code
_entity_poly.pdbx_strand_id
1 'polypeptide(L)'
;MLVIVLENAPPRLRGRLAVWLLEVRAGVYVGTYSRRVREHIWSQVEAGIENGNAVMMWYANNEAGFEFQTLGPNRRLPVDWDGVRLVGFHPKADESNV
;
A
#
# COMPACT_ATOMS: atom_id res chain seq x y z
N MET A 1 -6.50 6.47 11.43
CA MET A 1 -5.09 6.19 11.10
C MET A 1 -4.98 5.66 9.68
N LEU A 2 -3.96 6.08 8.94
CA LEU A 2 -3.61 5.70 7.57
C LEU A 2 -2.10 5.44 7.52
N VAL A 3 -1.68 4.34 6.89
CA VAL A 3 -0.29 4.01 6.62
C VAL A 3 -0.16 3.66 5.14
N ILE A 4 0.84 4.20 4.45
CA ILE A 4 1.20 3.81 3.09
C ILE A 4 2.65 3.35 3.09
N VAL A 5 2.90 2.14 2.58
CA VAL A 5 4.24 1.60 2.33
C VAL A 5 4.47 1.57 0.83
N LEU A 6 5.60 2.12 0.38
CA LEU A 6 6.05 2.16 -1.00
C LEU A 6 7.38 1.40 -1.14
N GLU A 7 7.46 0.54 -2.15
CA GLU A 7 8.69 -0.12 -2.58
C GLU A 7 8.94 0.19 -4.06
N ASN A 8 10.20 0.45 -4.43
CA ASN A 8 10.60 0.79 -5.80
C ASN A 8 9.77 1.92 -6.45
N ALA A 9 9.24 2.84 -5.64
CA ALA A 9 8.43 3.96 -6.13
C ALA A 9 9.31 5.13 -6.64
N PRO A 10 8.90 5.79 -7.74
CA PRO A 10 9.58 6.96 -8.28
C PRO A 10 9.74 8.11 -7.26
N PRO A 11 10.83 8.90 -7.30
CA PRO A 11 11.03 10.04 -6.39
C PRO A 11 9.88 11.07 -6.43
N ARG A 12 9.25 11.26 -7.60
CA ARG A 12 8.08 12.14 -7.78
C ARG A 12 6.90 11.74 -6.88
N LEU A 13 6.64 10.44 -6.73
CA LEU A 13 5.54 9.95 -5.90
C LEU A 13 5.88 10.10 -4.41
N ARG A 14 7.12 9.83 -4.02
CA ARG A 14 7.60 10.04 -2.64
C ARG A 14 7.42 11.49 -2.20
N GLY A 15 7.90 12.43 -3.01
CA GLY A 15 7.72 13.87 -2.74
C GLY A 15 6.25 14.28 -2.72
N ARG A 16 5.41 13.70 -3.59
CA ARG A 16 3.96 13.94 -3.61
C ARG A 16 3.28 13.46 -2.32
N LEU A 17 3.61 12.27 -1.82
CA LEU A 17 3.02 11.77 -0.57
C LEU A 17 3.47 12.57 0.66
N ALA A 18 4.71 13.04 0.67
CA ALA A 18 5.27 13.86 1.74
C ALA A 18 4.56 15.22 1.93
N VAL A 19 3.75 15.67 0.96
CA VAL A 19 2.90 16.87 1.11
C VAL A 19 1.81 16.68 2.17
N TRP A 20 1.31 15.44 2.33
CA TRP A 20 0.22 15.13 3.24
C TRP A 20 0.66 14.24 4.40
N LEU A 21 1.55 13.29 4.15
CA LEU A 21 1.89 12.25 5.12
C LEU A 21 3.30 12.45 5.67
N LEU A 22 3.49 12.05 6.93
CA LEU A 22 4.81 12.02 7.55
C LEU A 22 5.54 10.74 7.13
N GLU A 23 6.70 10.87 6.48
CA GLU A 23 7.59 9.74 6.16
C GLU A 23 8.44 9.37 7.37
N VAL A 24 8.05 8.33 8.11
CA VAL A 24 8.73 7.91 9.36
C VAL A 24 9.93 6.99 9.10
N ARG A 25 9.94 6.34 7.95
CA ARG A 25 11.03 5.53 7.37
C ARG A 25 10.95 5.62 5.86
N ALA A 26 12.04 5.26 5.17
CA ALA A 26 12.07 5.28 3.70
C ALA A 26 10.89 4.47 3.12
N GLY A 27 10.00 5.16 2.41
CA GLY A 27 8.82 4.57 1.80
C GLY A 27 7.66 4.30 2.77
N VAL A 28 7.76 4.64 4.06
CA VAL A 28 6.71 4.43 5.07
C VAL A 28 6.12 5.76 5.50
N TYR A 29 4.87 5.99 5.08
CA TYR A 29 4.14 7.23 5.28
C TYR A 29 2.97 7.01 6.25
N VAL A 30 2.77 7.93 7.20
CA VAL A 30 1.72 7.84 8.22
C VAL A 30 0.92 9.14 8.28
N GLY A 31 -0.39 9.03 8.48
CA GLY A 31 -1.28 10.17 8.71
C GLY A 31 -2.65 9.76 9.25
N THR A 32 -3.52 10.75 9.47
CA THR A 32 -4.92 10.49 9.85
C THR A 32 -5.83 11.39 9.03
N TYR A 33 -6.68 10.75 8.22
CA TYR A 33 -7.51 11.43 7.22
C TYR A 33 -8.88 10.77 7.11
N SER A 34 -9.84 11.54 6.60
CA SER A 34 -11.17 11.02 6.24
C SER A 34 -11.08 10.06 5.05
N ARG A 35 -12.13 9.25 4.85
CA ARG A 35 -12.25 8.33 3.71
C ARG A 35 -12.01 9.02 2.37
N ARG A 36 -12.63 10.18 2.15
CA ARG A 36 -12.50 10.97 0.91
C ARG A 36 -11.05 11.36 0.64
N VAL A 37 -10.35 11.86 1.67
CA VAL A 37 -8.94 12.28 1.51
C VAL A 37 -8.03 11.08 1.32
N ARG A 38 -8.28 9.96 2.02
CA ARG A 38 -7.56 8.70 1.78
C ARG A 38 -7.72 8.21 0.34
N GLU A 39 -8.95 8.19 -0.19
CA GLU A 39 -9.23 7.79 -1.58
C GLU A 39 -8.53 8.72 -2.59
N HIS A 40 -8.49 10.03 -2.30
CA HIS A 40 -7.72 10.97 -3.11
C HIS A 40 -6.20 10.72 -3.04
N ILE A 41 -5.63 10.45 -1.87
CA ILE A 41 -4.21 10.11 -1.73
C ILE A 41 -3.91 8.81 -2.50
N TRP A 42 -4.80 7.82 -2.42
CA TRP A 42 -4.61 6.55 -3.12
C TRP A 42 -4.61 6.71 -4.64
N SER A 43 -5.45 7.56 -5.22
CA SER A 43 -5.41 7.81 -6.67
C SER A 43 -4.09 8.44 -7.13
N GLN A 44 -3.39 9.18 -6.26
CA GLN A 44 -2.03 9.67 -6.55
C GLN A 44 -1.01 8.52 -6.57
N VAL A 45 -1.18 7.52 -5.69
CA VAL A 45 -0.36 6.31 -5.69
C VAL A 45 -0.61 5.51 -6.96
N GLU A 46 -1.87 5.28 -7.33
CA GLU A 46 -2.26 4.58 -8.56
C GLU A 46 -1.65 5.22 -9.82
N ALA A 47 -1.72 6.54 -9.94
CA ALA A 47 -1.13 7.28 -11.06
C ALA A 47 0.41 7.38 -11.00
N GLY A 48 1.00 7.11 -9.83
CA GLY A 48 2.40 7.44 -9.53
C GLY A 48 3.35 6.26 -9.38
N ILE A 49 2.84 5.04 -9.17
CA ILE A 49 3.66 3.93 -8.69
C ILE A 49 4.60 3.32 -9.74
N GLU A 50 4.26 3.45 -11.03
CA GLU A 50 5.00 2.85 -12.15
C GLU A 50 5.27 1.34 -11.93
N ASN A 51 6.54 0.91 -11.98
CA ASN A 51 6.96 -0.48 -11.75
C ASN A 51 7.19 -0.82 -10.26
N GLY A 52 6.85 0.11 -9.37
CA GLY A 52 6.91 -0.09 -7.93
C GLY A 52 5.72 -0.90 -7.39
N ASN A 53 5.68 -1.06 -6.08
CA ASN A 53 4.51 -1.60 -5.40
C ASN A 53 4.17 -0.78 -4.15
N ALA A 54 2.90 -0.84 -3.76
CA ALA A 54 2.38 -0.09 -2.64
C ALA A 54 1.41 -0.92 -1.81
N VAL A 55 1.38 -0.65 -0.50
CA VAL A 55 0.34 -1.11 0.42
C VAL A 55 -0.22 0.09 1.12
N MET A 56 -1.55 0.24 1.14
CA MET A 56 -2.23 1.23 1.97
C MET A 56 -3.08 0.50 3.00
N MET A 57 -2.92 0.88 4.26
CA MET A 57 -3.70 0.39 5.40
C MET A 57 -4.39 1.54 6.11
N TRP A 58 -5.64 1.34 6.54
CA TRP A 58 -6.41 2.35 7.26
C TRP A 58 -7.27 1.73 8.35
N TYR A 59 -7.64 2.56 9.34
CA TYR A 59 -8.62 2.19 10.35
C TYR A 59 -9.98 1.85 9.72
N ALA A 60 -10.52 0.68 10.07
CA ALA A 60 -11.85 0.25 9.69
C ALA A 60 -12.57 -0.30 10.93
N ASN A 61 -13.89 -0.16 10.96
CA ASN A 61 -14.71 -0.68 12.06
C ASN A 61 -15.04 -2.16 11.83
N ASN A 62 -14.02 -3.01 11.92
CA ASN A 62 -14.10 -4.46 11.82
C ASN A 62 -13.26 -5.11 12.93
N GLU A 63 -13.29 -6.44 13.04
CA GLU A 63 -12.60 -7.18 14.11
C GLU A 63 -11.09 -6.95 14.15
N ALA A 64 -10.45 -6.80 12.98
CA ALA A 64 -9.01 -6.52 12.90
C ALA A 64 -8.67 -5.05 13.28
N GLY A 65 -9.65 -4.15 13.28
CA GLY A 65 -9.46 -2.71 13.50
C GLY A 65 -8.85 -1.96 12.31
N PHE A 66 -8.63 -2.64 11.19
CA PHE A 66 -8.08 -2.06 9.97
C PHE A 66 -8.48 -2.83 8.71
N GLU A 67 -8.29 -2.18 7.58
CA GLU A 67 -8.28 -2.81 6.26
C GLU A 67 -7.05 -2.35 5.49
N PHE A 68 -6.66 -3.12 4.48
CA PHE A 68 -5.56 -2.76 3.60
C PHE A 68 -5.83 -3.18 2.16
N GLN A 69 -5.16 -2.51 1.23
CA GLN A 69 -5.14 -2.87 -0.18
C GLN A 69 -3.74 -2.69 -0.75
N THR A 70 -3.46 -3.41 -1.84
CA THR A 70 -2.14 -3.48 -2.47
C THR A 70 -2.21 -3.02 -3.92
N LEU A 71 -1.10 -2.52 -4.44
CA LEU A 71 -0.93 -2.13 -5.84
C LEU A 71 0.45 -2.55 -6.33
N GLY A 72 0.54 -3.03 -7.57
CA GLY A 72 1.80 -3.43 -8.19
C GLY A 72 2.29 -4.82 -7.76
N PRO A 73 3.42 -5.28 -8.32
CA PRO A 73 3.94 -6.62 -8.07
C PRO A 73 4.58 -6.74 -6.69
N ASN A 74 4.10 -7.67 -5.87
CA ASN A 74 4.74 -8.09 -4.62
C ASN A 74 4.47 -9.58 -4.38
N ARG A 75 5.36 -10.26 -3.65
CA ARG A 75 5.17 -11.66 -3.23
C ARG A 75 4.22 -11.80 -2.04
N ARG A 76 3.97 -10.70 -1.32
CA ARG A 76 3.02 -10.59 -0.23
C ARG A 76 1.69 -10.09 -0.79
N LEU A 77 0.78 -11.02 -1.04
CA LEU A 77 -0.51 -10.71 -1.65
C LEU A 77 -1.63 -10.85 -0.61
N PRO A 78 -2.67 -10.00 -0.67
CA PRO A 78 -3.83 -10.15 0.18
C PRO A 78 -4.55 -11.47 -0.17
N VAL A 79 -4.85 -12.26 0.85
CA VAL A 79 -5.64 -13.50 0.73
C VAL A 79 -6.82 -13.43 1.68
N ASP A 80 -7.99 -13.87 1.23
CA ASP A 80 -9.18 -13.99 2.08
C ASP A 80 -9.22 -15.38 2.71
N TRP A 81 -9.40 -15.43 4.03
CA TRP A 81 -9.61 -16.65 4.79
C TRP A 81 -10.85 -16.45 5.66
N ASP A 82 -11.97 -17.01 5.22
CA ASP A 82 -13.27 -16.92 5.90
C ASP A 82 -13.68 -15.47 6.25
N GLY A 83 -13.45 -14.53 5.32
CA GLY A 83 -13.77 -13.12 5.51
C GLY A 83 -12.71 -12.30 6.26
N VAL A 84 -11.61 -12.93 6.68
CA VAL A 84 -10.43 -12.24 7.24
C VAL A 84 -9.39 -12.05 6.14
N ARG A 85 -9.02 -10.78 5.87
CA ARG A 85 -7.91 -10.47 4.96
C ARG A 85 -6.57 -10.68 5.64
N LEU A 86 -5.82 -11.67 5.17
CA LEU A 86 -4.46 -12.00 5.59
C LEU A 86 -3.46 -11.73 4.45
N VAL A 87 -2.19 -12.09 4.66
CA VAL A 87 -1.12 -11.96 3.68
C VAL A 87 -0.54 -13.33 3.36
N GLY A 88 -0.72 -13.77 2.11
CA GLY A 88 -0.04 -14.94 1.57
C GLY A 88 1.37 -14.56 1.08
N PHE A 89 2.38 -15.36 1.42
CA PHE A 89 3.74 -15.15 0.92
C PHE A 89 4.08 -16.17 -0.17
N HIS A 90 4.06 -15.72 -1.41
CA HIS A 90 4.27 -16.57 -2.58
C HIS A 90 5.77 -16.79 -2.87
N PRO A 91 6.15 -17.91 -3.50
CA PRO A 91 7.50 -18.11 -4.00
C PRO A 91 7.89 -17.01 -5.00
N LYS A 92 9.18 -16.88 -5.29
CA LYS A 92 9.59 -16.06 -6.45
C LYS A 92 9.07 -16.76 -7.71
N ALA A 93 8.64 -15.98 -8.70
CA ALA A 93 8.36 -16.56 -10.01
C ALA A 93 9.66 -17.18 -10.54
N ASP A 94 9.61 -18.44 -10.98
CA ASP A 94 10.76 -19.10 -11.58
C ASP A 94 11.14 -18.38 -12.89
N GLU A 95 12.39 -17.94 -13.00
CA GLU A 95 12.94 -17.27 -14.19
C GLU A 95 13.18 -18.25 -15.37
N SER A 96 12.78 -19.52 -15.25
CA SER A 96 13.14 -20.60 -16.17
C SER A 96 12.19 -20.81 -17.37
N ASN A 97 11.29 -19.87 -17.66
CA ASN A 97 10.37 -19.98 -18.80
C ASN A 97 10.25 -18.70 -19.64
N VAL A 98 11.39 -18.06 -19.92
CA VAL A 98 11.54 -17.06 -21.00
C VAL A 98 12.71 -17.45 -21.89
#